data_AF-A0A1Q6YKJ9-F1
#
_entry.id   AF-A0A1Q6YKJ9-F1
#
_cell.length_a   1.000
_cell.length_b   1.000
_cell.length_c   1.000
_cell.angle_alpha   90.00
_cell.angle_beta   90.00
_cell.angle_gamma   90.00
#
_symmetry.space_group_name_H-M   'P 1'
#
loop_
_entity.id
_entity.type
_entity.pdbx_description
1 polymer ?
#
loop_
_entity_poly.entity_id
_entity_poly.type
_entity_poly.pdbx_seq_one_letter_code
_entity_poly.pdbx_strand_id
1 'polypeptide(L)'
;MTAGNYSILANCVAEGLQTARRSGDLLLEPGDLMYQVIQRSEQRRATVTGYAFGGNGQIPLIDLTFTQQQAGVLIETRLLRFQGADHPVPVTKGVDQRAWPIVETCAGGNVVPMPAS
;
A
#
# COMPACT_ATOMS: atom_id res chain seq x y z
N MET A 1 -23.04 10.99 -0.51
CA MET A 1 -21.72 10.56 -1.02
C MET A 1 -20.73 10.69 0.13
N THR A 2 -20.41 9.59 0.79
CA THR A 2 -19.50 9.59 1.95
C THR A 2 -18.09 9.78 1.42
N ALA A 3 -17.45 10.91 1.76
CA ALA A 3 -16.00 11.00 1.78
C ALA A 3 -15.50 9.75 2.51
N GLY A 4 -14.81 8.85 1.80
CA GLY A 4 -14.48 7.52 2.32
C GLY A 4 -13.82 7.63 3.69
N ASN A 5 -14.16 6.73 4.61
CA ASN A 5 -13.48 6.67 5.90
C ASN A 5 -12.09 6.05 5.66
N TYR A 6 -11.02 6.78 6.00
CA TYR A 6 -9.63 6.34 5.78
C TYR A 6 -9.34 4.94 6.36
N SER A 7 -9.96 4.58 7.48
CA SER A 7 -9.79 3.28 8.14
C SER A 7 -10.45 2.15 7.36
N ILE A 8 -11.67 2.37 6.87
CA ILE A 8 -12.39 1.40 6.03
C ILE A 8 -11.61 1.17 4.73
N LEU A 9 -11.15 2.26 4.11
CA LEU A 9 -10.39 2.20 2.87
C LEU A 9 -9.07 1.45 3.05
N ALA A 10 -8.30 1.76 4.11
CA ALA A 10 -7.04 1.08 4.40
C ALA A 10 -7.23 -0.43 4.64
N ASN A 11 -8.28 -0.83 5.36
CA ASN A 11 -8.56 -2.25 5.60
C ASN A 11 -8.98 -2.98 4.32
N CYS A 12 -9.85 -2.38 3.49
CA CYS A 12 -10.21 -2.93 2.19
C CYS A 12 -8.97 -3.15 1.32
N VAL A 13 -8.09 -2.14 1.25
CA VAL A 13 -6.87 -2.22 0.45
C VAL A 13 -5.94 -3.31 0.98
N ALA A 14 -5.72 -3.38 2.30
CA ALA A 14 -4.88 -4.43 2.88
C ALA A 14 -5.41 -5.84 2.57
N GLU A 15 -6.71 -6.07 2.69
CA GLU A 15 -7.35 -7.35 2.36
C GLU A 15 -7.23 -7.67 0.86
N GLY A 16 -7.52 -6.71 -0.01
CA GLY A 16 -7.41 -6.86 -1.45
C GLY A 16 -5.97 -7.14 -1.90
N LEU A 17 -4.99 -6.48 -1.31
CA LEU A 17 -3.58 -6.73 -1.57
C LEU A 17 -3.14 -8.11 -1.06
N GLN A 18 -3.61 -8.52 0.12
CA GLN A 18 -3.25 -9.81 0.71
C GLN A 18 -3.81 -11.00 -0.08
N THR A 19 -4.97 -10.83 -0.72
CA THR A 19 -5.66 -11.85 -1.52
C THR A 19 -5.37 -11.76 -3.01
N ALA A 20 -4.62 -10.75 -3.44
CA ALA A 20 -4.17 -10.62 -4.81
C ALA A 20 -3.35 -11.84 -5.26
N ARG A 21 -3.26 -12.03 -6.58
CA ARG A 21 -2.52 -13.14 -7.16
C ARG A 21 -1.06 -13.09 -6.72
N ARG A 22 -0.54 -14.24 -6.30
CA ARG A 22 0.89 -14.51 -6.07
C ARG A 22 1.59 -14.84 -7.38
N SER A 23 2.82 -14.37 -7.57
CA SER A 23 3.55 -14.62 -8.82
C SER A 23 4.01 -16.06 -8.92
N GLY A 24 4.52 -16.62 -7.81
CA GLY A 24 5.26 -17.90 -7.81
C GLY A 24 6.63 -17.85 -8.51
N ASP A 25 7.00 -16.71 -9.08
CA ASP A 25 8.21 -16.47 -9.88
C ASP A 25 9.22 -15.58 -9.12
N LEU A 26 10.31 -15.16 -9.79
CA LEU A 26 11.35 -14.29 -9.22
C LEU A 26 10.89 -12.85 -8.91
N LEU A 27 9.73 -12.41 -9.42
CA LEU A 27 9.18 -11.07 -9.21
C LEU A 27 8.10 -11.10 -8.14
N LEU A 28 8.14 -10.19 -7.16
CA LEU A 28 7.07 -10.11 -6.16
C LEU A 28 5.81 -9.42 -6.74
N GLU A 29 4.67 -10.01 -6.47
CA GLU A 29 3.33 -9.45 -6.65
C GLU A 29 2.77 -8.98 -5.31
N PRO A 30 1.70 -8.17 -5.28
CA PRO A 30 1.06 -7.79 -4.02
C PRO A 30 0.75 -8.98 -3.12
N GLY A 31 0.17 -10.06 -3.67
CA GLY A 31 -0.19 -11.25 -2.89
C GLY A 31 0.98 -12.01 -2.26
N ASP A 32 2.22 -11.74 -2.71
CA ASP A 32 3.44 -12.35 -2.17
C ASP A 32 3.90 -11.65 -0.87
N LEU A 33 3.34 -10.48 -0.56
CA LEU A 33 3.63 -9.74 0.66
C LEU A 33 2.67 -10.09 1.79
N MET A 34 3.14 -9.92 3.01
CA MET A 34 2.29 -9.84 4.19
C MET A 34 1.99 -8.37 4.47
N TYR A 35 0.71 -8.04 4.63
CA TYR A 35 0.29 -6.67 4.90
C TYR A 35 -0.10 -6.48 6.36
N GLN A 36 0.36 -5.38 6.96
CA GLN A 36 -0.06 -4.94 8.29
C GLN A 36 -0.70 -3.56 8.20
N VAL A 37 -1.79 -3.37 8.95
CA VAL A 37 -2.50 -2.09 9.03
C VAL A 37 -2.23 -1.44 10.38
N ILE A 38 -1.63 -0.25 10.35
CA ILE A 38 -1.36 0.56 11.54
C ILE A 38 -2.34 1.73 11.55
N GLN A 39 -3.25 1.74 12.53
CA GLN A 39 -4.25 2.79 12.71
C GLN A 39 -3.70 3.89 13.65
N ARG A 40 -3.91 5.15 13.28
CA ARG A 40 -3.57 6.35 14.07
C ARG A 40 -4.79 7.28 14.10
N SER A 41 -5.78 6.90 14.89
CA SER A 41 -7.10 7.54 14.88
C SER A 41 -7.07 9.02 15.23
N GLU A 42 -6.22 9.42 16.17
CA GLU A 42 -6.03 10.83 16.56
C GLU A 42 -5.53 11.71 15.41
N GLN A 43 -4.74 11.11 14.50
CA GLN A 43 -4.22 11.76 13.29
C GLN A 43 -5.13 11.56 12.08
N ARG A 44 -6.27 10.88 12.26
CA ARG A 44 -7.18 10.44 11.19
C ARG A 44 -6.42 9.78 10.03
N ARG A 45 -5.48 8.90 10.38
CA ARG A 45 -4.54 8.28 9.45
C ARG A 45 -4.47 6.77 9.67
N ALA A 46 -4.30 6.03 8.59
CA ALA A 46 -3.93 4.62 8.61
C ALA A 46 -2.77 4.38 7.64
N THR A 47 -1.88 3.44 7.95
CA THR A 47 -0.79 3.02 7.06
C THR A 47 -0.88 1.52 6.84
N VAL A 48 -0.85 1.11 5.58
CA VAL A 48 -0.77 -0.30 5.16
C VAL A 48 0.66 -0.56 4.72
N THR A 49 1.40 -1.36 5.49
CA THR A 49 2.79 -1.71 5.18
C THR A 49 2.86 -3.13 4.62
N GLY A 50 3.46 -3.28 3.45
CA GLY A 50 3.72 -4.58 2.82
C GLY A 50 5.13 -5.07 3.10
N TYR A 51 5.25 -6.28 3.64
CA TYR A 51 6.50 -6.94 4.01
C TYR A 51 6.75 -8.15 3.14
N ALA A 52 7.98 -8.28 2.62
CA ALA A 52 8.48 -9.55 2.12
C ALA A 52 9.18 -10.32 3.24
N PHE A 53 9.14 -11.65 3.17
CA PHE A 53 9.94 -12.50 4.04
C PHE A 53 11.27 -12.83 3.35
N GLY A 54 12.38 -12.47 4.00
CA GLY A 54 13.73 -12.84 3.59
C GLY A 54 14.45 -13.67 4.66
N GLY A 55 15.66 -14.13 4.36
CA GLY A 55 16.44 -15.00 5.25
C GLY A 55 16.70 -14.45 6.66
N ASN A 56 16.60 -13.13 6.86
CA ASN A 56 16.82 -12.46 8.14
C ASN A 56 15.56 -11.80 8.72
N GLY A 57 14.36 -12.14 8.23
CA GLY A 57 13.08 -11.66 8.78
C GLY A 57 12.20 -10.87 7.80
N GLN A 58 11.31 -10.06 8.35
CA GLN A 58 10.38 -9.23 7.59
C GLN A 58 11.07 -7.97 7.08
N ILE A 59 10.98 -7.74 5.77
CA ILE A 59 11.58 -6.57 5.13
C ILE A 59 10.45 -5.70 4.56
N PRO A 60 10.27 -4.47 5.08
CA PRO A 60 9.20 -3.60 4.59
C PRO A 60 9.56 -3.06 3.20
N LEU A 61 8.63 -3.16 2.26
CA LEU A 61 8.85 -2.80 0.85
C LEU A 61 8.07 -1.56 0.42
N ILE A 62 6.87 -1.41 0.96
CA ILE A 62 5.89 -0.41 0.53
C ILE A 62 5.05 0.02 1.72
N ASP A 63 4.83 1.32 1.85
CA ASP A 63 3.81 1.91 2.70
C ASP A 63 2.76 2.60 1.85
N LEU A 64 1.49 2.30 2.09
CA LEU A 64 0.35 3.06 1.59
C LEU A 64 -0.28 3.81 2.77
N THR A 65 -0.17 5.14 2.76
CA THR A 65 -0.70 5.99 3.82
C THR A 65 -2.00 6.63 3.40
N PHE A 66 -3.04 6.46 4.22
CA PHE A 66 -4.39 6.96 4.04
C PHE A 66 -4.64 8.04 5.09
N THR A 67 -4.76 9.29 4.68
CA THR A 67 -5.01 10.42 5.59
C THR A 67 -6.37 11.04 5.27
N GLN A 68 -7.28 11.12 6.25
CA GLN A 68 -8.55 11.80 6.09
C GLN A 68 -8.34 13.30 5.89
N GLN A 69 -8.89 13.83 4.80
CA GLN A 69 -8.97 15.25 4.48
C GLN A 69 -10.43 15.72 4.51
N GLN A 70 -10.66 17.03 4.44
CA GLN A 70 -12.01 17.60 4.41
C GLN A 70 -12.85 17.10 3.21
N ALA A 71 -12.20 16.91 2.05
CA ALA A 71 -12.85 16.53 0.80
C ALA A 71 -12.73 15.04 0.44
N GLY A 72 -12.11 14.20 1.29
CA GLY A 72 -11.86 12.81 0.95
C GLY A 72 -10.74 12.17 1.77
N VAL A 73 -10.07 11.17 1.19
CA VAL A 73 -8.88 10.52 1.75
C VAL A 73 -7.72 10.75 0.80
N LEU A 74 -6.64 11.34 1.29
CA LEU A 74 -5.38 11.40 0.57
C LEU A 74 -4.68 10.05 0.72
N ILE A 75 -4.23 9.48 -0.40
CA ILE A 75 -3.50 8.22 -0.45
C ILE A 75 -2.10 8.50 -0.98
N GLU A 76 -1.08 8.15 -0.20
CA GLU A 76 0.32 8.36 -0.54
C GLU A 76 1.04 7.01 -0.53
N THR A 77 1.73 6.65 -1.61
CA THR A 77 2.62 5.50 -1.61
C THR A 77 4.04 5.94 -1.31
N ARG A 78 4.72 5.24 -0.40
CA ARG A 78 6.16 5.32 -0.20
C ARG A 78 6.81 3.98 -0.50
N LEU A 79 7.71 3.97 -1.48
CA LEU A 79 8.59 2.82 -1.74
C LEU A 79 9.76 2.85 -0.76
N LEU A 80 9.93 1.77 -0.01
CA LEU A 80 10.97 1.67 1.01
C LEU A 80 12.25 1.13 0.39
N ARG A 81 13.37 1.79 0.72
CA ARG A 81 14.70 1.39 0.26
C ARG A 81 15.28 0.38 1.24
N PHE A 82 15.96 -0.63 0.69
CA PHE A 82 16.79 -1.53 1.50
C PHE A 82 18.09 -0.79 1.86
N GLN A 83 18.61 -1.02 3.07
CA GLN A 83 19.92 -0.50 3.45
C GLN A 83 20.97 -1.03 2.46
N GLY A 84 21.70 -0.12 1.80
CA GLY A 84 22.71 -0.45 0.79
C GLY A 84 22.27 -0.30 -0.68
N ALA A 85 21.02 0.07 -0.95
CA ALA A 85 20.55 0.38 -2.31
C ALA A 85 20.16 1.86 -2.44
N ASP A 86 20.82 2.58 -3.35
CA ASP A 86 20.53 3.99 -3.64
C ASP A 86 19.15 4.21 -4.28
N HIS A 87 18.55 3.14 -4.80
CA HIS A 87 17.25 3.16 -5.47
C HIS A 87 16.29 2.10 -4.90
N PRO A 88 14.97 2.34 -4.92
CA PRO A 88 13.99 1.30 -4.66
C PRO A 88 14.23 0.12 -5.60
N VAL A 89 14.26 -1.10 -5.05
CA VAL A 89 14.46 -2.31 -5.85
C VAL A 89 13.35 -2.36 -6.92
N PRO A 90 13.63 -2.70 -8.19
CA PRO A 90 12.63 -2.72 -9.28
C PRO A 90 11.34 -3.46 -8.91
N VAL A 91 11.48 -4.47 -8.06
CA VAL A 91 10.40 -5.25 -7.46
C VAL A 91 9.37 -4.38 -6.70
N THR A 92 9.83 -3.39 -5.92
CA THR A 92 8.93 -2.49 -5.16
C THR A 92 8.05 -1.62 -6.06
N LYS A 93 8.57 -1.18 -7.21
CA LYS A 93 7.79 -0.44 -8.22
C LYS A 93 6.72 -1.33 -8.86
N GLY A 94 7.05 -2.59 -9.16
CA GLY A 94 6.10 -3.54 -9.71
C GLY A 94 4.95 -3.85 -8.75
N VAL A 95 5.23 -3.96 -7.45
CA VAL A 95 4.18 -4.12 -6.43
C VAL A 95 3.28 -2.89 -6.37
N ASP A 96 3.84 -1.67 -6.30
CA ASP A 96 3.05 -0.42 -6.24
C ASP A 96 2.13 -0.24 -7.46
N GLN A 97 2.66 -0.41 -8.67
CA GLN A 97 1.85 -0.31 -9.89
C GLN A 97 0.66 -1.27 -9.91
N ARG A 98 0.81 -2.46 -9.32
CA ARG A 98 -0.23 -3.48 -9.25
C ARG A 98 -1.13 -3.35 -8.02
N ALA A 99 -0.74 -2.53 -7.05
CA ALA A 99 -1.58 -2.18 -5.90
C ALA A 99 -2.67 -1.16 -6.27
N TRP A 100 -2.38 -0.22 -7.19
CA TRP A 100 -3.32 0.86 -7.53
C TRP A 100 -4.71 0.40 -8.03
N PRO A 101 -4.85 -0.61 -8.90
CA PRO A 101 -6.18 -1.11 -9.29
C PRO A 101 -7.02 -1.62 -8.11
N ILE A 102 -6.37 -2.16 -7.07
CA ILE A 102 -7.03 -2.60 -5.83
C ILE A 102 -7.45 -1.37 -5.01
N VAL A 103 -6.57 -0.36 -4.92
CA VAL A 103 -6.88 0.93 -4.28
C VAL A 103 -8.08 1.61 -4.94
N GLU A 104 -8.12 1.65 -6.27
CA GLU A 104 -9.22 2.22 -7.06
C GLU A 104 -10.53 1.49 -6.82
N THR A 105 -10.49 0.16 -6.80
CA THR A 105 -11.66 -0.68 -6.50
C THR A 105 -12.20 -0.39 -5.10
N CYS A 106 -11.32 -0.36 -4.08
CA CYS A 106 -11.71 -0.06 -2.70
C CYS A 106 -12.22 1.38 -2.50
N ALA A 107 -11.71 2.34 -3.28
CA ALA A 107 -12.17 3.72 -3.27
C ALA A 107 -13.47 3.93 -4.07
N GLY A 108 -14.02 2.89 -4.71
CA GLY A 108 -15.21 2.99 -5.55
C GLY A 108 -14.99 3.78 -6.83
N GLY A 109 -13.77 3.75 -7.40
CA GLY A 109 -13.42 4.37 -8.68
C GLY A 109 -13.13 5.87 -8.65
N ASN A 110 -13.13 6.53 -7.48
CA ASN A 110 -12.88 7.97 -7.34
C ASN A 110 -11.51 8.30 -6.76
N VAL A 111 -10.43 7.73 -7.33
CA VAL A 111 -9.07 8.05 -6.92
C VAL A 111 -8.52 9.16 -7.81
N VAL A 112 -8.05 10.25 -7.21
CA VAL A 112 -7.20 11.22 -7.90
C VAL A 112 -5.76 10.91 -7.52
N PRO A 113 -4.99 10.21 -8.36
CA PRO A 113 -3.59 9.96 -8.07
C PRO A 113 -2.82 11.28 -8.04
N MET A 114 -2.17 11.58 -6.91
CA MET A 114 -1.21 12.68 -6.84
C MET A 114 0.17 12.16 -7.26
N PRO A 115 0.92 12.92 -8.08
CA PRO A 115 2.29 12.55 -8.42
C PRO A 115 3.17 12.54 -7.16
N ALA A 116 4.02 11.51 -7.05
CA ALA A 116 5.00 11.42 -5.97
C ALA A 116 5.98 12.60 -6.06
N SER A 117 6.11 13.35 -4.96
CA SER A 117 7.09 14.44 -4.78
C SER A 117 8.53 13.94 -4.68
#